data_AF-A0ABD5I2A3-F1
#
_entry.id   AF-A0ABD5I2A3-F1
#
_cell.length_a   1.000
_cell.length_b   1.000
_cell.length_c   1.000
_cell.angle_alpha   90.00
_cell.angle_beta   90.00
_cell.angle_gamma   90.00
#
_symmetry.space_group_name_H-M   'P 1'
#
loop_
_entity.id
_entity.type
_entity.pdbx_description
1 polymer ?
#
loop_
_entity_poly.entity_id
_entity_poly.type
_entity_poly.pdbx_seq_one_letter_code
_entity_poly.pdbx_strand_id
1 'polypeptide(L)'
;MSLHKALCMILVISLCFLTGCWDRTELNDLAIELGWGLDQAKNNKIEISAQFIIPSKMGMGQSGRSNAGKAFFTESGTGRDTHEAIQMMQTKMSREIFRGH
;
A
#
# COMPACT_ATOMS: atom_id res chain seq x y z
N MET A 1 -10.01 -49.46 7.88
CA MET A 1 -10.61 -48.13 7.61
C MET A 1 -10.14 -47.00 8.53
N SER A 2 -9.37 -47.24 9.61
CA SER A 2 -8.93 -46.18 10.55
C SER A 2 -7.57 -45.55 10.21
N LEU A 3 -6.62 -46.31 9.64
CA LEU A 3 -5.25 -45.82 9.39
C LEU A 3 -5.19 -44.71 8.32
N HIS A 4 -5.98 -44.84 7.25
CA HIS A 4 -6.05 -43.82 6.21
C HIS A 4 -6.70 -42.52 6.73
N LYS A 5 -7.71 -42.64 7.61
CA LYS A 5 -8.35 -41.47 8.24
C LYS A 5 -7.39 -40.74 9.18
N ALA A 6 -6.62 -41.50 9.98
CA ALA A 6 -5.58 -40.93 10.84
C ALA A 6 -4.48 -40.24 10.03
N LEU A 7 -4.02 -40.85 8.93
CA LEU A 7 -3.03 -40.26 8.04
C LEU A 7 -3.53 -38.96 7.40
N CYS A 8 -4.77 -38.93 6.89
CA CYS A 8 -5.38 -37.71 6.35
C CYS A 8 -5.49 -36.60 7.41
N MET A 9 -5.85 -36.96 8.65
CA MET A 9 -5.97 -35.99 9.75
C MET A 9 -4.60 -35.38 10.11
N ILE A 10 -3.55 -36.21 10.19
CA ILE A 10 -2.17 -35.75 10.43
C ILE A 10 -1.70 -34.81 9.32
N LEU A 11 -2.03 -35.13 8.06
CA LEU A 11 -1.64 -34.31 6.91
C LEU A 11 -2.34 -32.94 6.93
N VAL A 12 -3.63 -32.88 7.28
CA VAL A 12 -4.37 -31.61 7.45
C VAL A 12 -3.80 -30.79 8.61
N ILE A 13 -3.49 -31.43 9.74
CA ILE A 13 -2.89 -30.74 10.91
C ILE A 13 -1.50 -30.20 10.57
N SER A 14 -0.72 -30.90 9.75
CA SER A 14 0.62 -30.45 9.35
C SER A 14 0.61 -29.15 8.53
N LEU A 15 -0.49 -28.85 7.81
CA LEU A 15 -0.65 -27.59 7.09
C LEU A 15 -0.74 -26.38 8.03
N CYS A 16 -1.21 -26.57 9.27
CA CYS A 16 -1.25 -25.50 10.28
C CYS A 16 0.14 -25.13 10.83
N PHE A 17 1.13 -25.98 10.63
CA PHE A 17 2.52 -25.75 11.06
C PHE A 17 3.43 -25.30 9.91
N LEU A 18 2.88 -25.03 8.72
CA LEU A 18 3.65 -24.43 7.63
C LEU A 18 4.00 -22.98 7.98
N THR A 19 5.30 -22.73 8.14
CA THR A 19 5.87 -21.39 8.30
C THR A 19 5.86 -20.69 6.93
N GLY A 20 4.76 -19.99 6.63
CA GLY A 20 4.65 -19.11 5.47
C GLY A 20 4.86 -17.64 5.86
N CYS A 21 5.20 -16.79 4.89
CA CYS A 21 5.14 -15.34 5.06
C CYS A 21 3.67 -14.86 4.98
N TRP A 22 2.86 -15.28 5.96
CA TRP A 22 1.41 -15.02 6.00
C TRP A 22 1.06 -13.52 6.10
N ASP A 23 2.05 -12.69 6.45
CA ASP A 23 1.92 -11.24 6.60
C ASP A 23 2.77 -10.47 5.56
N ARG A 24 2.95 -11.07 4.38
CA ARG A 24 3.71 -10.42 3.29
C ARG A 24 2.83 -9.39 2.59
N THR A 25 3.15 -8.12 2.79
CA THR A 25 2.63 -7.02 1.97
C THR A 25 3.61 -6.70 0.84
N GLU A 26 3.14 -6.66 -0.41
CA GLU A 26 4.01 -6.32 -1.54
C GLU A 26 4.13 -4.81 -1.73
N LEU A 27 5.33 -4.32 -2.06
CA LEU A 27 5.54 -2.89 -2.38
C LEU A 27 4.68 -2.41 -3.58
N ASN A 28 4.25 -3.32 -4.45
CA ASN A 28 3.40 -2.98 -5.58
C ASN A 28 1.93 -2.79 -5.19
N ASP A 29 1.51 -3.28 -4.02
CA ASP A 29 0.15 -3.13 -3.49
C ASP A 29 0.01 -1.85 -2.65
N LEU A 30 1.15 -1.24 -2.29
CA LEU A 30 1.20 -0.05 -1.44
C LEU A 30 1.48 1.22 -2.24
N ALA A 31 0.73 2.27 -1.91
CA ALA A 31 1.05 3.65 -2.22
C ALA A 31 1.79 4.25 -1.02
N ILE A 32 3.11 4.15 -1.04
CA ILE A 32 3.96 4.61 0.06
C ILE A 32 4.02 6.13 0.06
N GLU A 33 3.45 6.75 1.09
CA GLU A 33 3.43 8.19 1.26
C GLU A 33 4.81 8.72 1.70
N LEU A 34 5.33 9.70 0.95
CA LEU A 34 6.55 10.45 1.28
C LEU A 34 6.28 11.64 2.21
N GLY A 35 5.11 12.26 2.03
CA GLY A 35 4.69 13.43 2.77
C GLY A 35 3.37 13.96 2.25
N TRP A 36 2.72 14.79 3.06
CA TRP A 36 1.41 15.36 2.77
C TRP A 36 1.32 16.82 3.21
N GLY A 37 0.38 17.54 2.61
CA GLY A 37 0.01 18.91 2.93
C GLY A 37 -1.50 19.02 3.14
N LEU A 38 -1.92 20.05 3.87
CA LEU A 38 -3.30 20.35 4.17
C LEU A 38 -3.60 21.79 3.78
N ASP A 39 -4.62 21.95 2.94
CA ASP A 39 -5.06 23.22 2.40
C ASP A 39 -6.55 23.42 2.68
N GLN A 40 -6.96 24.70 2.71
CA GLN A 40 -8.38 25.04 2.79
C GLN A 40 -9.01 24.94 1.39
N ALA A 41 -10.07 24.14 1.27
CA ALA A 41 -10.84 24.00 0.05
C ALA A 41 -12.12 24.85 0.09
N LYS A 42 -12.82 24.91 -1.05
CA LYS A 42 -14.10 25.63 -1.13
C LYS A 42 -15.16 25.00 -0.23
N ASN A 43 -16.17 25.79 0.16
CA ASN A 43 -17.33 25.35 0.94
C ASN A 43 -16.97 24.79 2.33
N ASN A 44 -16.02 25.42 3.03
CA ASN A 44 -15.55 25.00 4.36
C ASN A 44 -15.06 23.54 4.40
N LYS A 45 -14.53 23.05 3.28
CA LYS A 45 -13.88 21.74 3.19
C LYS A 45 -12.38 21.90 3.34
N ILE A 46 -11.71 20.77 3.52
CA ILE A 46 -10.26 20.69 3.48
C ILE A 46 -9.83 19.86 2.27
N GLU A 47 -8.65 20.16 1.75
CA GLU A 47 -7.96 19.34 0.76
C GLU A 47 -6.67 18.82 1.38
N ILE A 48 -6.46 17.51 1.30
CA ILE A 48 -5.20 16.88 1.65
C ILE A 48 -4.54 16.46 0.34
N SER A 49 -3.28 16.83 0.17
CA SER A 49 -2.45 16.40 -0.96
C SER A 49 -1.28 15.58 -0.44
N ALA A 50 -0.97 14.47 -1.06
CA ALA A 50 0.11 13.57 -0.65
C ALA A 50 0.99 13.19 -1.83
N GLN A 51 2.30 13.03 -1.57
CA GLN A 51 3.27 12.53 -2.54
C GLN A 51 3.53 11.05 -2.27
N PHE A 52 3.50 10.25 -3.33
CA PHE A 52 3.67 8.80 -3.26
C PHE A 52 4.83 8.35 -4.11
N ILE A 53 5.63 7.41 -3.59
CA ILE A 53 6.79 6.85 -4.29
C ILE A 53 6.37 6.08 -5.56
N ILE A 54 7.18 6.17 -6.61
CA ILE A 54 7.14 5.25 -7.76
C ILE A 54 8.37 4.33 -7.68
N PRO A 55 8.25 3.10 -7.13
CA PRO A 55 9.40 2.23 -6.88
C PRO A 55 10.21 1.91 -8.14
N SER A 56 9.55 1.74 -9.29
CA SER A 56 10.21 1.47 -10.57
C SER A 56 11.07 2.62 -11.11
N LYS A 57 10.91 3.83 -10.55
CA LYS A 57 11.68 5.02 -10.89
C LYS A 57 12.73 5.37 -9.83
N MET A 58 12.67 4.74 -8.66
CA MET A 58 13.71 4.82 -7.65
C MET A 58 14.84 3.84 -8.02
N GLY A 59 15.93 4.37 -8.56
CA GLY A 59 17.10 3.59 -8.95
C GLY A 59 17.77 2.94 -7.74
N MET A 60 17.38 1.71 -7.43
CA MET A 60 18.06 0.83 -6.48
C MET A 60 19.15 0.04 -7.22
N GLY A 61 20.33 0.67 -7.36
CA GLY A 61 21.59 -0.01 -7.65
C GLY A 61 21.70 -0.76 -8.99
N GLN A 62 22.00 -0.06 -10.08
CA GLN A 62 23.04 -0.42 -11.06
C GLN A 62 23.16 0.70 -12.09
N SER A 63 24.41 0.96 -12.47
CA SER A 63 24.88 1.96 -13.42
C SER A 63 23.99 2.15 -14.65
N GLY A 64 23.64 3.41 -14.94
CA GLY A 64 23.65 3.88 -16.33
C GLY A 64 22.33 4.07 -17.07
N ARG A 65 21.17 4.17 -16.40
CA ARG A 65 19.96 4.67 -17.08
C ARG A 65 19.11 5.57 -16.19
N SER A 66 19.50 6.84 -16.13
CA SER A 66 18.67 7.94 -15.66
C SER A 66 17.52 8.16 -16.64
N ASN A 67 16.45 7.37 -16.52
CA ASN A 67 15.16 7.78 -17.06
C ASN A 67 14.62 8.86 -16.11
N ALA A 68 14.96 10.11 -16.37
CA ALA A 68 14.72 11.29 -15.54
C ALA A 68 13.23 11.68 -15.49
N GLY A 69 12.38 10.75 -15.05
CA GLY A 69 11.00 11.04 -14.62
C GLY A 69 10.94 11.33 -13.13
N LYS A 70 9.87 11.99 -12.67
CA LYS A 70 9.64 12.18 -11.24
C LYS A 70 9.57 10.81 -10.54
N ALA A 71 10.31 10.64 -9.45
CA ALA A 71 10.33 9.42 -8.65
C ALA A 71 9.11 9.28 -7.71
N PHE A 72 8.17 10.20 -7.84
CA PHE A 72 6.94 10.28 -7.07
C PHE A 72 5.81 10.85 -7.93
N PHE A 73 4.57 10.60 -7.51
CA PHE A 73 3.38 11.26 -8.02
C PHE A 73 2.63 11.94 -6.87
N THR A 74 1.76 12.88 -7.19
CA THR A 74 0.95 13.60 -6.19
C THR A 74 -0.51 13.31 -6.44
N GLU A 75 -1.24 12.95 -5.38
CA GLU A 75 -2.69 12.83 -5.41
C GLU A 75 -3.30 13.65 -4.28
N SER A 76 -4.53 14.08 -4.47
CA SER A 76 -5.27 14.84 -3.47
C SER A 76 -6.68 14.31 -3.24
N GLY A 77 -7.24 14.61 -2.07
CA GLY A 77 -8.62 14.30 -1.72
C GLY A 77 -9.23 15.45 -0.94
N THR A 78 -10.51 15.72 -1.19
CA THR A 78 -11.25 16.81 -0.55
C THR A 78 -12.37 16.24 0.31
N GLY A 79 -12.48 16.69 1.55
CA GLY A 79 -13.47 16.23 2.51
C GLY A 79 -13.88 17.31 3.51
N ARG A 80 -14.91 17.04 4.30
CA ARG A 80 -15.34 17.87 5.43
C ARG A 80 -14.33 17.85 6.58
N ASP A 81 -13.57 16.77 6.68
CA ASP A 81 -12.50 16.57 7.65
C ASP A 81 -11.35 15.76 7.02
N THR A 82 -10.29 15.52 7.81
CA THR A 82 -9.08 14.81 7.36
C THR A 82 -9.36 13.37 6.97
N HIS A 83 -10.26 12.70 7.68
CA HIS A 83 -10.60 11.32 7.40
C HIS A 83 -11.33 11.19 6.06
N GLU A 84 -12.37 12.00 5.83
CA GLU A 84 -13.11 11.99 4.56
C GLU A 84 -12.20 12.39 3.39
N ALA A 85 -11.32 13.37 3.58
CA ALA A 85 -10.35 13.77 2.55
C ALA A 85 -9.40 12.62 2.17
N ILE A 86 -8.90 11.86 3.16
CA ILE A 86 -8.04 10.69 2.93
C ILE A 86 -8.82 9.56 2.26
N GLN A 87 -10.05 9.28 2.68
CA GLN A 87 -10.91 8.27 2.03
C GLN A 87 -11.18 8.64 0.57
N MET A 88 -11.46 9.91 0.30
CA MET A 88 -11.65 10.41 -1.07
C MET A 88 -10.37 10.33 -1.91
N MET A 89 -9.19 10.46 -1.29
CA MET A 89 -7.91 10.21 -1.96
C MET A 89 -7.71 8.71 -2.25
N GLN A 90 -7.97 7.85 -1.27
CA GLN A 90 -7.84 6.39 -1.39
C GLN A 90 -8.70 5.82 -2.52
N THR A 91 -9.92 6.34 -2.73
CA THR A 91 -10.80 5.86 -3.83
C THR A 91 -10.26 6.16 -5.24
N LYS A 92 -9.32 7.11 -5.38
CA LYS A 92 -8.65 7.42 -6.65
C LYS A 92 -7.47 6.49 -6.95
N MET A 93 -7.04 5.68 -5.97
CA MET A 93 -5.87 4.82 -6.08
C MET A 93 -6.27 3.35 -6.04
N SER A 94 -5.61 2.55 -6.88
CA SER A 94 -5.74 1.09 -6.85
C SER A 94 -4.94 0.44 -5.73
N ARG A 95 -3.93 1.16 -5.20
CA ARG A 95 -3.03 0.72 -4.13
C ARG A 95 -3.48 1.29 -2.79
N GLU A 96 -3.20 0.57 -1.71
CA GLU A 96 -3.51 1.02 -0.36
C GLU A 96 -2.51 2.10 0.09
N ILE A 97 -3.01 3.22 0.61
CA ILE A 97 -2.17 4.28 1.18
C ILE A 97 -1.44 3.72 2.40
N PHE A 98 -0.11 3.73 2.34
CA PHE A 98 0.73 3.33 3.44
C PHE A 98 1.48 4.54 4.01
N ARG A 99 1.27 4.79 5.31
CA ARG A 99 2.00 5.78 6.10
C ARG A 99 2.81 5.04 7.15
N GLY A 100 4.13 5.19 7.10
CA GLY A 100 5.05 4.53 8.04
C GLY A 100 5.25 5.27 9.37
N HIS A 101 4.37 6.22 9.72
CA HIS A 101 4.49 7.10 10.88
C HIS A 101 3.22 7.09 11.73
#